data_AF-A0A6P2T683-F1
#
_entry.id   AF-A0A6P2T683-F1
#
_cell.length_a   1.000
_cell.length_b   1.000
_cell.length_c   1.000
_cell.angle_alpha   90.00
_cell.angle_beta   90.00
_cell.angle_gamma   90.00
#
_symmetry.space_group_name_H-M   'P 1'
#
loop_
_entity.id
_entity.type
_entity.pdbx_description
1 polymer ?
#
loop_
_entity_poly.entity_id
_entity_poly.type
_entity_poly.pdbx_seq_one_letter_code
_entity_poly.pdbx_strand_id
1 'polypeptide(L)'
;MRYAARLGHYGIEGMRNNRSLDHENGSVESSYRYLKEAVDRALMQRGPRDFADCTSFDKFVREVVMHRNRLNAAVFRIERAQLQDLPERRTTDFVEEEALVTRRSTFSVRGILYSAPSRLIGHRLKVRLYSDRLD
;
A
#
# COMPACT_ATOMS: atom_id res chain seq x y z
N MET A 1 2.78 -16.84 -9.76
CA MET A 1 2.43 -16.24 -11.08
C MET A 1 2.21 -14.72 -11.03
N ARG A 2 1.51 -14.16 -10.04
CA ARG A 2 1.23 -12.70 -9.97
C ARG A 2 2.46 -11.79 -9.80
N TYR A 3 3.48 -12.24 -9.05
CA TYR A 3 4.71 -11.48 -8.86
C TYR A 3 5.54 -11.36 -10.15
N ALA A 4 5.75 -12.46 -10.87
CA ALA A 4 6.43 -12.46 -12.16
C ALA A 4 5.68 -11.65 -13.24
N ALA A 5 4.35 -11.70 -13.27
CA ALA A 5 3.55 -10.89 -14.18
C ALA A 5 3.67 -9.38 -13.88
N ARG A 6 3.73 -8.99 -12.60
CA ARG A 6 3.97 -7.60 -12.19
C ARG A 6 5.39 -7.15 -12.57
N LEU A 7 6.39 -7.99 -12.36
CA LEU A 7 7.77 -7.73 -12.76
C LEU A 7 7.89 -7.51 -14.27
N GLY A 8 7.31 -8.39 -15.08
CA GLY A 8 7.26 -8.22 -16.53
C GLY A 8 6.50 -6.96 -16.97
N HIS A 9 5.40 -6.61 -16.30
CA HIS A 9 4.63 -5.40 -16.59
C HIS A 9 5.43 -4.10 -16.38
N TYR A 10 6.32 -4.09 -15.40
CA TYR A 10 7.18 -2.93 -15.11
C TYR A 10 8.58 -3.04 -15.73
N GLY A 11 8.90 -4.12 -16.46
CA GLY A 11 10.23 -4.36 -17.00
C GLY A 11 11.31 -4.55 -15.93
N ILE A 12 10.94 -4.97 -14.73
CA ILE A 12 11.84 -5.11 -13.57
C ILE A 12 12.21 -6.58 -13.40
N GLU A 13 13.49 -6.89 -13.21
CA GLU A 13 13.94 -8.21 -12.80
C GLU A 13 13.83 -8.37 -11.27
N GLY A 14 13.09 -9.38 -10.82
CA GLY A 14 12.97 -9.68 -9.40
C GLY A 14 14.20 -10.40 -8.89
N MET A 15 15.01 -9.73 -8.09
CA MET A 15 16.07 -10.40 -7.32
C MET A 15 15.49 -11.01 -6.04
N ARG A 16 15.89 -12.24 -5.73
CA ARG A 16 15.60 -12.91 -4.46
C ARG A 16 16.66 -12.46 -3.46
N ASN A 17 16.30 -12.23 -2.19
CA ASN A 17 17.27 -11.90 -1.14
C ASN A 17 18.40 -12.94 -1.14
N ASN A 18 19.59 -12.53 -1.61
CA ASN A 18 20.76 -13.37 -1.56
C ASN A 18 21.23 -13.43 -0.11
N ARG A 19 21.21 -14.63 0.47
CA ARG A 19 21.50 -14.95 1.89
C ARG A 19 22.96 -14.67 2.30
N SER A 20 23.67 -13.83 1.56
CA SER A 20 25.10 -13.52 1.68
C SER A 20 25.45 -12.08 1.27
N LEU A 21 24.45 -11.27 0.88
CA LEU A 21 24.61 -9.86 0.49
C LEU A 21 23.58 -9.00 1.24
N ASP A 22 23.62 -9.06 2.57
CA ASP A 22 22.71 -8.33 3.48
C ASP A 22 22.78 -6.79 3.30
N HIS A 23 23.79 -6.29 2.58
CA HIS A 23 24.00 -4.86 2.31
C HIS A 23 23.13 -4.29 1.18
N GLU A 24 22.60 -5.11 0.25
CA GLU A 24 21.83 -4.60 -0.89
C GLU A 24 20.47 -4.02 -0.46
N ASN A 25 19.81 -4.66 0.51
CA ASN A 25 18.53 -4.19 1.04
C ASN A 25 18.67 -3.20 2.20
N GLY A 26 19.89 -3.02 2.74
CA GLY A 26 20.14 -2.19 3.92
C GLY A 26 19.73 -0.73 3.73
N SER A 27 19.86 -0.17 2.51
CA SER A 27 19.41 1.19 2.19
C SER A 27 17.87 1.31 2.24
N VAL A 28 17.15 0.32 1.73
CA VAL A 28 15.68 0.31 1.71
C VAL A 28 15.12 0.06 3.12
N GLU A 29 15.66 -0.93 3.85
CA GLU A 29 15.24 -1.26 5.21
C GLU A 29 15.55 -0.14 6.21
N SER A 30 16.71 0.51 6.08
CA SER A 30 17.06 1.67 6.89
C SER A 30 16.17 2.87 6.58
N SER A 31 15.86 3.15 5.31
CA SER A 31 14.92 4.20 4.91
C SER A 31 13.55 4.04 5.57
N TYR A 32 13.04 2.79 5.63
CA TYR A 32 11.77 2.48 6.31
C TYR A 32 11.84 2.74 7.82
N ARG A 33 12.94 2.35 8.48
CA ARG A 33 13.16 2.63 9.90
C ARG A 33 13.20 4.13 10.17
N TYR A 34 13.94 4.89 9.35
CA TYR A 34 14.05 6.34 9.50
C TYR A 34 12.72 7.07 9.28
N LEU A 35 11.85 6.54 8.41
CA LEU A 35 10.52 7.10 8.24
C LEU A 35 9.66 6.90 9.49
N LYS A 36 9.66 5.70 10.08
CA LYS A 36 8.95 5.43 11.34
C LYS A 36 9.44 6.37 12.45
N GLU A 37 10.74 6.47 12.64
CA GLU A 37 11.33 7.37 13.63
C GLU A 37 11.00 8.86 13.37
N ALA A 38 10.87 9.27 12.11
CA ALA A 38 10.49 10.63 11.76
C ALA A 38 9.01 10.91 12.09
N VAL A 39 8.12 9.95 11.80
CA VAL A 39 6.70 10.06 12.16
C VAL A 39 6.54 10.07 13.68
N ASP A 40 7.25 9.21 14.41
CA ASP A 40 7.22 9.18 15.87
C ASP A 40 7.70 10.51 16.47
N ARG A 41 8.79 11.08 15.94
CA ARG A 41 9.26 12.41 16.34
C ARG A 41 8.24 13.51 16.06
N ALA A 42 7.60 13.49 14.89
CA ALA A 42 6.55 14.45 14.55
C ALA A 42 5.32 14.31 15.47
N LEU A 43 4.95 13.08 15.85
CA LEU A 43 3.87 12.83 16.80
C LEU A 43 4.21 13.35 18.21
N MET A 44 5.46 13.20 18.65
CA MET A 44 5.92 13.77 19.92
C MET A 44 5.83 15.30 19.92
N GLN A 45 6.20 15.96 18.82
CA GLN A 45 6.13 17.42 18.70
C GLN A 45 4.69 17.95 18.61
N ARG A 46 3.79 17.20 17.97
CA ARG A 46 2.37 17.54 17.89
C ARG A 46 1.68 17.52 19.27
N GLY A 47 2.17 16.68 20.19
CA GLY A 47 1.57 16.49 21.51
C GLY A 47 0.50 15.40 21.49
N PRO A 48 -0.81 15.71 21.42
CA PRO A 48 -1.85 14.70 21.36
C PRO A 48 -1.65 13.77 20.16
N ARG A 49 -1.79 12.47 20.39
CA ARG A 49 -1.78 11.44 19.33
C ARG A 49 -3.17 11.16 18.77
N ASP A 50 -4.18 11.85 19.27
CA ASP A 50 -5.56 11.67 18.85
C ASP A 50 -5.83 12.43 17.54
N PHE A 51 -6.56 11.79 16.64
CA PHE A 51 -6.92 12.30 15.32
C PHE A 51 -8.43 12.20 15.16
N ALA A 52 -9.05 13.23 14.59
CA ALA A 52 -10.50 13.27 14.42
C ALA A 52 -11.02 12.16 13.48
N ASP A 53 -10.22 11.79 12.49
CA ASP A 53 -10.53 10.73 11.53
C ASP A 53 -9.23 10.20 10.86
N CYS A 54 -9.37 9.12 10.08
CA CYS A 54 -8.27 8.54 9.31
C CYS A 54 -7.68 9.54 8.28
N THR A 55 -8.50 10.41 7.70
CA THR A 55 -8.05 11.41 6.72
C THR A 55 -7.08 12.41 7.33
N SER A 56 -7.32 12.81 8.58
CA SER A 56 -6.50 13.72 9.36
C SER A 56 -5.16 13.10 9.69
N PHE A 57 -5.15 11.81 10.03
CA PHE A 57 -3.92 11.04 10.21
C PHE A 57 -3.14 10.90 8.90
N ASP A 58 -3.81 10.55 7.81
CA ASP A 58 -3.20 10.44 6.48
C ASP A 58 -2.55 11.75 6.03
N LYS A 59 -3.24 12.88 6.23
CA LYS A 59 -2.70 14.21 5.91
C LYS A 59 -1.45 14.50 6.73
N PHE A 60 -1.47 14.22 8.04
CA PHE A 60 -0.31 14.39 8.91
C PHE A 60 0.89 13.56 8.45
N VAL A 61 0.69 12.26 8.16
CA VAL A 61 1.76 11.39 7.65
C VAL A 61 2.29 11.90 6.31
N ARG A 62 1.40 12.33 5.41
CA ARG A 62 1.79 12.94 4.13
C ARG A 62 2.66 14.17 4.31
N GLU A 63 2.34 15.05 5.27
CA GLU A 63 3.14 16.24 5.55
C GLU A 63 4.56 15.88 6.02
N VAL A 64 4.71 14.91 6.93
CA VAL A 64 6.02 14.42 7.39
C VAL A 64 6.83 13.83 6.23
N VAL A 65 6.19 12.99 5.40
CA VAL A 65 6.83 12.39 4.21
C VAL A 65 7.24 13.47 3.21
N MET A 66 6.38 14.44 2.92
CA MET A 66 6.68 15.50 1.96
C MET A 66 7.80 16.42 2.45
N HIS A 67 7.85 16.72 3.75
CA HIS A 67 8.97 17.47 4.33
C HIS A 67 10.31 16.74 4.11
N ARG A 68 10.36 15.43 4.39
CA ARG A 68 11.55 14.61 4.14
C ARG A 68 11.91 14.52 2.66
N ASN A 69 10.91 14.32 1.80
CA ASN A 69 11.12 14.24 0.35
C ASN A 69 11.66 15.54 -0.25
N ARG A 70 11.31 16.71 0.31
CA ARG A 70 11.88 18.00 -0.12
C ARG A 70 13.40 18.06 0.08
N LEU A 71 13.91 17.49 1.18
CA LEU A 71 15.35 17.44 1.45
C LEU A 71 16.09 16.57 0.42
N ASN A 72 15.43 15.51 -0.04
CA ASN A 72 16.00 14.58 -1.03
C ASN A 72 15.67 14.96 -2.49
N ALA A 73 14.95 16.06 -2.72
CA ALA A 73 14.40 16.40 -4.03
C ALA A 73 15.48 16.65 -5.10
N ALA A 74 16.66 17.14 -4.70
CA ALA A 74 17.77 17.38 -5.62
C ALA A 74 18.35 16.07 -6.16
N VAL A 75 18.66 15.11 -5.28
CA VAL A 75 19.16 13.78 -5.63
C VAL A 75 18.10 13.04 -6.45
N PHE A 76 16.85 13.06 -5.98
CA PHE A 76 15.73 12.45 -6.70
C PHE A 76 15.57 12.99 -8.12
N ARG A 77 15.78 14.28 -8.37
CA ARG A 77 15.65 14.85 -9.72
C ARG A 77 16.70 14.30 -10.68
N ILE A 78 17.93 14.07 -10.19
CA ILE A 78 19.02 13.49 -10.97
C ILE A 78 18.71 12.02 -11.28
N GLU A 79 18.33 11.24 -10.27
CA GLU A 79 17.98 9.82 -10.41
C GLU A 79 16.75 9.63 -11.30
N ARG A 80 15.74 10.51 -11.17
CA ARG A 80 14.50 10.45 -11.95
C ARG A 80 14.77 10.53 -13.46
N ALA A 81 15.80 11.25 -13.90
CA ALA A 81 16.16 11.32 -15.31
C ALA A 81 16.66 9.98 -15.88
N GLN A 82 17.07 9.04 -15.01
CA GLN A 82 17.51 7.70 -15.38
C GLN A 82 16.39 6.65 -15.28
N LEU A 83 15.20 7.03 -14.80
CA LEU A 83 14.06 6.12 -14.66
C LEU A 83 13.32 5.97 -15.99
N GLN A 84 12.80 4.77 -16.23
CA GLN A 84 11.92 4.49 -17.36
C GLN A 84 10.52 5.07 -17.10
N ASP A 85 9.82 5.40 -18.18
CA ASP A 85 8.44 5.82 -18.11
C ASP A 85 7.55 4.70 -17.56
N LEU A 86 6.53 5.10 -16.78
CA LEU A 86 5.57 4.15 -16.27
C LEU A 86 4.70 3.60 -17.42
N PRO A 87 4.33 2.31 -17.39
CA PRO A 87 3.38 1.75 -18.34
C PRO A 87 2.07 2.55 -18.33
N GLU A 88 1.47 2.73 -19.51
CA GLU A 88 0.25 3.53 -19.72
C GLU A 88 -0.93 3.06 -18.84
N ARG A 89 -0.96 1.77 -18.51
CA ARG A 89 -1.93 1.16 -17.59
C ARG A 89 -1.26 0.74 -16.30
N ARG A 90 -1.81 1.20 -15.17
CA ARG A 90 -1.53 0.57 -13.87
C ARG A 90 -1.95 -0.89 -13.90
N THR A 91 -1.14 -1.77 -13.31
CA THR A 91 -1.54 -3.16 -13.07
C THR A 91 -2.85 -3.17 -12.28
N THR A 92 -3.70 -4.18 -12.50
CA THR A 92 -4.93 -4.36 -11.74
C THR A 92 -4.60 -4.47 -10.24
N ASP A 93 -4.85 -3.40 -9.49
CA ASP A 93 -4.43 -3.27 -8.09
C ASP A 93 -5.37 -3.99 -7.11
N PHE A 94 -6.44 -4.62 -7.59
CA PHE A 94 -7.38 -5.36 -6.76
C PHE A 94 -7.19 -6.88 -6.81
N VAL A 95 -7.71 -7.55 -5.79
CA VAL A 95 -7.93 -9.00 -5.79
C VAL A 95 -9.42 -9.25 -5.96
N GLU A 96 -9.82 -10.01 -6.96
CA GLU A 96 -11.20 -10.51 -7.05
C GLU A 96 -11.34 -11.75 -6.18
N GLU A 97 -12.30 -11.71 -5.25
CA GLU A 97 -12.68 -12.84 -4.42
C GLU A 97 -14.18 -13.07 -4.56
N GLU A 98 -14.58 -14.34 -4.72
CA GLU A 98 -16.00 -14.68 -4.76
C GLU A 98 -16.48 -15.04 -3.35
N ALA A 99 -17.48 -14.30 -2.86
CA ALA A 99 -18.05 -14.52 -1.54
C ALA A 99 -19.56 -14.83 -1.64
N LEU A 100 -20.01 -15.89 -0.96
CA LEU A 100 -21.43 -16.23 -0.88
C LEU A 100 -22.11 -15.40 0.21
N VAL A 101 -23.23 -14.76 -0.12
CA VAL A 101 -24.05 -14.07 0.89
C VAL A 101 -24.89 -15.08 1.65
N THR A 102 -24.66 -15.15 2.95
CA THR A 102 -25.38 -16.04 3.86
C THR A 102 -26.82 -15.57 4.07
N ARG A 103 -27.66 -16.45 4.63
CA ARG A 103 -29.05 -16.13 5.01
C ARG A 103 -29.19 -14.97 6.00
N ARG A 104 -28.12 -14.59 6.69
CA ARG A 104 -28.09 -13.45 7.61
C ARG A 104 -27.73 -12.14 6.90
N SER A 105 -27.71 -12.13 5.57
CA SER A 105 -27.34 -10.97 4.77
C SER A 105 -25.89 -10.52 5.02
N THR A 106 -24.97 -11.48 5.22
CA THR A 106 -23.55 -11.22 5.45
C THR A 106 -22.68 -12.09 4.55
N PHE A 107 -21.46 -11.66 4.25
CA PHE A 107 -20.47 -12.41 3.49
C PHE A 107 -19.07 -12.20 4.09
N SER A 108 -18.18 -13.18 3.93
CA SER A 108 -16.81 -13.09 4.46
C SER A 108 -15.81 -12.99 3.33
N VAL A 109 -14.84 -12.10 3.49
CA VAL A 109 -13.72 -11.93 2.56
C VAL A 109 -12.44 -11.85 3.37
N ARG A 110 -11.42 -12.66 3.04
CA ARG A 110 -10.15 -12.72 3.78
C ARG A 110 -10.29 -12.89 5.31
N GLY A 111 -11.36 -13.53 5.77
CA GLY A 111 -11.65 -13.75 7.20
C GLY A 111 -12.35 -12.59 7.92
N ILE A 112 -12.68 -11.50 7.21
CA ILE A 112 -13.45 -10.37 7.74
C ILE A 112 -14.90 -10.49 7.26
N LEU A 113 -15.86 -10.29 8.18
CA LEU A 113 -17.30 -10.38 7.90
C LEU A 113 -17.86 -9.00 7.52
N TYR A 114 -18.61 -8.95 6.42
CA TYR A 114 -19.28 -7.77 5.89
C TYR A 114 -20.78 -7.99 5.80
N SER A 115 -21.55 -6.91 5.89
CA SER A 115 -23.00 -6.92 5.64
C SER A 115 -23.30 -6.65 4.16
N ALA A 116 -24.28 -7.36 3.62
CA ALA A 116 -24.81 -7.17 2.27
C ALA A 116 -26.31 -6.80 2.34
N PRO A 117 -26.86 -6.16 1.29
CA PRO A 117 -28.31 -6.02 1.12
C PRO A 117 -29.04 -7.38 1.09
N SER A 118 -30.19 -7.48 1.76
CA SER A 118 -30.99 -8.73 1.88
C SER A 118 -31.41 -9.33 0.54
N ARG A 119 -31.58 -8.48 -0.49
CA ARG A 119 -31.85 -8.90 -1.87
C ARG A 119 -30.76 -9.79 -2.48
N LEU A 120 -29.56 -9.78 -1.91
CA LEU A 120 -28.41 -10.57 -2.38
C LEU A 120 -28.23 -11.89 -1.63
N ILE A 121 -29.12 -12.25 -0.69
CA ILE A 121 -29.05 -13.53 0.02
C ILE A 121 -29.04 -14.70 -0.99
N GLY A 122 -28.10 -15.64 -0.82
CA GLY A 122 -27.94 -16.79 -1.70
C GLY A 122 -27.18 -16.49 -3.01
N HIS A 123 -26.81 -15.23 -3.28
CA HIS A 123 -26.01 -14.86 -4.44
C HIS A 123 -24.51 -14.92 -4.14
N ARG A 124 -23.70 -15.18 -5.17
CA ARG A 124 -22.24 -15.04 -5.13
C ARG A 124 -21.86 -13.63 -5.58
N LEU A 125 -21.14 -12.90 -4.74
CA LEU A 125 -20.61 -11.58 -5.06
C LEU A 125 -19.17 -11.71 -5.53
N LYS A 126 -18.83 -10.98 -6.59
CA LYS A 126 -17.43 -10.72 -6.95
C LYS A 126 -16.99 -9.46 -6.21
N VAL A 127 -16.16 -9.63 -5.20
CA VAL A 127 -15.64 -8.55 -4.37
C VAL A 127 -14.27 -8.15 -4.86
N ARG A 128 -14.06 -6.86 -5.11
CA ARG A 128 -12.77 -6.30 -5.48
C ARG A 128 -12.11 -5.72 -4.23
N LEU A 129 -11.12 -6.44 -3.74
CA LEU A 129 -10.30 -6.03 -2.61
C LEU A 129 -9.19 -5.08 -3.07
N TYR A 130 -9.27 -3.82 -2.67
CA TYR A 130 -8.16 -2.87 -2.73
C TYR A 130 -7.40 -2.88 -1.40
N SER A 131 -6.23 -2.25 -1.35
CA SER A 131 -5.45 -2.11 -0.13
C SER A 131 -6.15 -1.31 0.97
N ASP A 132 -7.06 -0.42 0.57
CA ASP A 132 -7.72 0.59 1.42
C ASP A 132 -9.25 0.49 1.42
N ARG A 133 -9.84 -0.30 0.51
CA ARG A 133 -11.31 -0.44 0.38
C ARG A 133 -11.74 -1.76 -0.26
N LEU A 134 -13.04 -2.05 -0.18
CA LEU A 134 -13.69 -3.12 -0.95
C LEU A 134 -14.77 -2.51 -1.83
N ASP A 135 -14.81 -2.93 -3.11
CA ASP A 135 -15.89 -2.62 -4.06
C ASP A 135 -16.66 -3.88 -4.45
#